data_AF-A0A419SNX6-F1
#
_entry.id   AF-A0A419SNX6-F1
#
_cell.length_a   1.000
_cell.length_b   1.000
_cell.length_c   1.000
_cell.angle_alpha   90.00
_cell.angle_beta   90.00
_cell.angle_gamma   90.00
#
_symmetry.space_group_name_H-M   'P 1'
#
loop_
_entity.id
_entity.type
_entity.pdbx_description
1 polymer ?
#
loop_
_entity_poly.entity_id
_entity_poly.type
_entity_poly.pdbx_seq_one_letter_code
_entity_poly.pdbx_strand_id
1 'polypeptide(L)'
;MDKEIVNKISEELDPTDKQKKRMFNQILVNRQNKQTKPSPTRLKPKLVAALIACCLITTTAIAATFIGLDTKFLNFLNPSSEQQIKHLANGASTVEKKIKNKNGTLHINQVIGDSNLVYILMDFTAPEGTVLDKARYRFEDSDIRSIQGFQGIGFTKLDDKHAEDNQISMMMRLKTRESLMGQKIKLKLSDLQAADPFPGIFKTVIPGEWKTSFTLDFKDYSTVYDLDKPITLFDHAATLKSVSISPISVTIIVETPFVEEISKAHGWMEEVGLDEYLDNLPITINYTDGSSETTTIFNGMYVADTLKEELFIMKTFENVINDKEIESIVFFDTVIPVDQ
;
A
#
# COMPACT_ATOMS: atom_id res chain seq x y z
N MET A 1 -37.68 -1.94 -10.29
CA MET A 1 -37.78 -3.09 -9.35
C MET A 1 -38.22 -2.53 -8.02
N ASP A 2 -39.35 -3.00 -7.50
CA ASP A 2 -40.11 -2.30 -6.45
C ASP A 2 -39.40 -2.38 -5.08
N LYS A 3 -39.16 -1.24 -4.42
CA LYS A 3 -38.45 -1.18 -3.14
C LYS A 3 -39.17 -1.98 -2.04
N GLU A 4 -40.48 -2.17 -2.16
CA GLU A 4 -41.25 -3.02 -1.25
C GLU A 4 -40.89 -4.52 -1.38
N ILE A 5 -40.56 -5.01 -2.58
CA ILE A 5 -40.25 -6.43 -2.80
C ILE A 5 -38.86 -6.76 -2.23
N VAL A 6 -37.89 -5.85 -2.38
CA VAL A 6 -36.53 -6.02 -1.84
C VAL A 6 -36.54 -6.03 -0.31
N ASN A 7 -37.31 -5.14 0.32
CA ASN A 7 -37.43 -5.12 1.78
C ASN A 7 -38.15 -6.37 2.32
N LYS A 8 -39.16 -6.88 1.60
CA LYS A 8 -39.91 -8.07 2.02
C LYS A 8 -39.07 -9.36 1.92
N ILE A 9 -38.19 -9.46 0.91
CA ILE A 9 -37.24 -10.57 0.78
C ILE A 9 -36.13 -10.47 1.84
N SER A 10 -35.69 -9.26 2.20
CA SER A 10 -34.68 -9.05 3.25
C SER A 10 -35.18 -9.37 4.66
N GLU A 11 -36.47 -9.13 4.96
CA GLU A 11 -37.07 -9.51 6.25
C GLU A 11 -37.33 -11.02 6.35
N GLU A 12 -37.53 -11.72 5.22
CA GLU A 12 -37.81 -13.16 5.19
C GLU A 12 -36.52 -14.03 5.27
N LEU A 13 -35.35 -13.42 5.04
CA LEU A 13 -34.04 -14.09 5.07
C LEU A 13 -33.27 -13.91 6.39
N ASP A 14 -33.69 -13.00 7.27
CA ASP A 14 -33.04 -12.86 8.59
C ASP A 14 -33.56 -13.95 9.55
N PRO A 15 -32.71 -14.85 10.06
CA PRO A 15 -33.17 -15.92 10.92
C PRO A 15 -33.81 -15.34 12.17
N THR A 16 -35.04 -15.76 12.46
CA THR A 16 -35.76 -15.37 13.68
C THR A 16 -34.95 -15.69 14.94
N ASP A 17 -35.17 -14.97 16.03
CA ASP A 17 -34.47 -15.21 17.31
C ASP A 17 -34.57 -16.66 17.77
N LYS A 18 -35.68 -17.33 17.44
CA LYS A 18 -35.89 -18.76 17.71
C LYS A 18 -35.00 -19.66 16.85
N GLN A 19 -34.74 -19.31 15.59
CA GLN A 19 -33.79 -19.99 14.71
C GLN A 19 -32.35 -19.72 15.14
N LYS A 20 -31.99 -18.47 15.47
CA LYS A 20 -30.67 -18.11 16.02
C LYS A 20 -30.37 -18.92 17.30
N LYS A 21 -31.34 -19.03 18.22
CA LYS A 21 -31.22 -19.81 19.46
C LYS A 21 -31.14 -21.32 19.22
N ARG A 22 -31.83 -21.85 18.21
CA ARG A 22 -31.71 -23.27 17.80
C ARG A 22 -30.35 -23.56 17.18
N MET A 23 -29.84 -22.70 16.31
CA MET A 23 -28.51 -22.84 15.70
C MET A 23 -27.40 -22.75 16.76
N PHE A 24 -27.51 -21.80 17.69
CA PHE A 24 -26.58 -21.67 18.82
C PHE A 24 -26.57 -22.92 19.71
N ASN A 25 -27.75 -23.46 20.03
CA ASN A 25 -27.85 -24.70 20.80
C ASN A 25 -27.30 -25.91 20.03
N GLN A 26 -27.48 -25.99 18.70
CA GLN A 26 -26.88 -27.05 17.89
C GLN A 26 -25.34 -27.00 17.89
N ILE A 27 -24.75 -25.79 17.85
CA ILE A 27 -23.30 -25.59 17.95
C ILE A 27 -22.79 -25.99 19.35
N LEU A 28 -23.52 -25.64 20.42
CA LEU A 28 -23.18 -26.04 21.79
C LEU A 28 -23.27 -27.55 22.02
N VAL A 29 -24.31 -28.21 21.50
CA VAL A 29 -24.50 -29.67 21.61
C VAL A 29 -23.44 -30.41 20.77
N ASN A 30 -23.07 -29.90 19.61
CA ASN A 30 -21.99 -30.47 18.79
C ASN A 30 -20.59 -30.27 19.42
N ARG A 31 -20.39 -29.26 20.27
CA ARG A 31 -19.18 -29.12 21.10
C ARG A 31 -19.13 -30.11 22.27
N GLN A 32 -20.29 -30.47 22.84
CA GLN A 32 -20.35 -31.41 23.98
C GLN A 32 -20.26 -32.89 23.57
N ASN A 33 -20.64 -33.26 22.35
CA ASN A 33 -20.58 -34.65 21.85
C ASN A 33 -19.22 -35.10 21.30
N LYS A 34 -18.16 -34.27 21.38
CA LYS A 34 -16.79 -34.65 20.97
C LYS A 34 -15.83 -34.98 22.13
N GLN A 35 -16.32 -35.23 23.34
CA GLN A 35 -15.49 -35.70 24.45
C GLN A 35 -16.16 -36.80 25.29
N THR A 36 -15.86 -38.06 24.94
CA THR A 36 -15.95 -39.27 25.79
C THR A 36 -14.97 -40.28 25.17
N LYS A 37 -13.97 -40.91 25.83
CA LYS A 37 -13.78 -41.35 27.23
C LYS A 37 -12.28 -41.78 27.48
N PRO A 38 -11.85 -42.22 28.69
CA PRO A 38 -10.60 -41.78 29.37
C PRO A 38 -9.60 -42.92 29.77
N SER A 39 -8.43 -42.64 30.39
CA SER A 39 -8.15 -42.69 31.85
C SER A 39 -6.60 -42.78 32.14
N PRO A 40 -6.08 -42.85 33.39
CA PRO A 40 -5.78 -41.68 34.23
C PRO A 40 -4.40 -41.75 34.96
N THR A 41 -3.83 -40.62 35.39
CA THR A 41 -3.17 -40.57 36.72
C THR A 41 -3.11 -39.15 37.29
N ARG A 42 -3.47 -39.10 38.57
CA ARG A 42 -3.59 -37.96 39.48
C ARG A 42 -2.29 -37.18 39.64
N LEU A 43 -2.41 -35.85 39.80
CA LEU A 43 -1.75 -35.06 40.85
C LEU A 43 -2.48 -33.71 41.02
N LYS A 44 -2.45 -33.18 42.26
CA LYS A 44 -3.41 -32.22 42.83
C LYS A 44 -3.16 -30.75 42.44
N PRO A 45 -4.20 -29.89 42.54
CA PRO A 45 -4.18 -28.50 42.04
C PRO A 45 -3.75 -27.53 43.13
N LYS A 46 -2.80 -26.63 42.84
CA LYS A 46 -2.73 -25.30 43.48
C LYS A 46 -2.09 -24.31 42.51
N LEU A 47 -2.72 -23.14 42.41
CA LEU A 47 -2.22 -21.89 41.82
C LEU A 47 -1.97 -21.92 40.31
N VAL A 48 -2.96 -21.51 39.52
CA VAL A 48 -2.91 -20.33 38.60
C VAL A 48 -4.36 -20.05 38.18
N ALA A 49 -5.10 -19.33 39.02
CA ALA A 49 -6.39 -18.76 38.68
C ALA A 49 -6.26 -17.24 38.69
N ALA A 50 -5.61 -16.69 37.66
CA ALA A 50 -5.63 -15.26 37.32
C ALA A 50 -4.79 -15.01 36.06
N LEU A 51 -5.24 -15.44 34.86
CA LEU A 51 -4.79 -14.81 33.60
C LEU A 51 -5.54 -15.25 32.33
N ILE A 52 -6.86 -15.48 32.38
CA ILE A 52 -7.64 -15.67 31.13
C ILE A 52 -8.98 -14.93 31.26
N ALA A 53 -8.90 -13.61 31.41
CA ALA A 53 -10.05 -12.72 31.30
C ALA A 53 -9.55 -11.30 31.04
N CYS A 54 -9.07 -11.02 29.83
CA CYS A 54 -9.02 -9.66 29.22
C CYS A 54 -8.43 -9.65 27.79
N CYS A 55 -8.62 -10.69 26.97
CA CYS A 55 -8.29 -10.63 25.53
C CYS A 55 -9.46 -11.12 24.68
N LEU A 56 -10.62 -10.47 24.81
CA LEU A 56 -11.76 -10.67 23.91
C LEU A 56 -12.15 -9.39 23.16
N ILE A 57 -11.17 -8.52 22.91
CA ILE A 57 -11.27 -7.46 21.89
C ILE A 57 -9.95 -7.40 21.13
N THR A 58 -9.66 -8.46 20.37
CA THR A 58 -8.80 -8.33 19.19
C THR A 58 -9.60 -8.91 18.06
N THR A 59 -10.13 -8.01 17.24
CA THR A 59 -10.53 -8.29 15.87
C THR A 59 -9.48 -9.18 15.23
N THR A 60 -9.96 -10.27 14.64
CA THR A 60 -9.24 -11.32 13.93
C THR A 60 -7.85 -10.92 13.45
N ALA A 61 -6.82 -11.23 14.24
CA ALA A 61 -5.50 -11.46 13.68
C ALA A 61 -5.62 -12.75 12.86
N ILE A 62 -5.71 -12.62 11.54
CA ILE A 62 -5.45 -13.74 10.65
C ILE A 62 -4.01 -14.15 10.98
N ALA A 63 -3.86 -15.29 11.64
CA ALA A 63 -2.54 -15.86 11.92
C ALA A 63 -1.94 -16.34 10.59
N ALA A 64 -1.28 -15.43 9.87
CA ALA A 64 -0.48 -15.75 8.70
C ALA A 64 0.80 -16.46 9.17
N THR A 65 0.75 -17.79 9.27
CA THR A 65 1.97 -18.60 9.37
C THR A 65 2.65 -18.65 8.01
N PHE A 66 3.86 -18.07 7.93
CA PHE A 66 4.84 -18.17 6.85
C PHE A 66 4.31 -17.96 5.42
N ILE A 67 4.00 -16.71 5.13
CA ILE A 67 4.09 -16.19 3.76
C ILE A 67 5.24 -15.18 3.83
N GLY A 68 6.23 -15.27 2.93
CA GLY A 68 7.52 -14.58 3.03
C GLY A 68 7.49 -13.05 2.95
N LEU A 69 6.37 -12.39 3.31
CA LEU A 69 6.18 -10.96 3.34
C LEU A 69 6.10 -10.46 4.79
N ASP A 70 6.82 -9.40 5.10
CA ASP A 70 6.89 -8.80 6.43
C ASP A 70 5.53 -8.23 6.85
N THR A 71 5.15 -8.45 8.11
CA THR A 71 3.88 -7.96 8.68
C THR A 71 3.71 -6.45 8.60
N LYS A 72 4.79 -5.66 8.70
CA LYS A 72 4.75 -4.20 8.54
C LYS A 72 4.39 -3.83 7.10
N PHE A 73 4.87 -4.61 6.15
CA PHE A 73 4.53 -4.46 4.74
C PHE A 73 3.07 -4.79 4.46
N LEU A 74 2.58 -5.88 5.05
CA LEU A 74 1.17 -6.27 4.97
C LEU A 74 0.25 -5.22 5.56
N ASN A 75 0.58 -4.69 6.74
CA ASN A 75 -0.21 -3.64 7.37
C ASN A 75 -0.21 -2.35 6.54
N PHE A 76 0.92 -2.03 5.89
CA PHE A 76 1.03 -0.85 5.05
C PHE A 76 0.23 -0.97 3.74
N LEU A 77 0.31 -2.12 3.05
CA LEU A 77 -0.40 -2.34 1.78
C LEU A 77 -1.86 -2.76 1.95
N ASN A 78 -2.23 -3.20 3.17
CA ASN A 78 -3.57 -3.55 3.59
C ASN A 78 -4.36 -4.44 2.58
N PRO A 79 -3.82 -5.61 2.18
CA PRO A 79 -4.53 -6.51 1.29
C PRO A 79 -5.81 -7.05 1.93
N SER A 80 -6.88 -7.11 1.16
CA SER A 80 -8.23 -7.50 1.60
C SER A 80 -8.46 -9.03 1.63
N SER A 81 -7.58 -9.82 1.00
CA SER A 81 -7.75 -11.27 0.88
C SER A 81 -6.45 -12.07 0.99
N GLU A 82 -6.57 -13.37 1.34
CA GLU A 82 -5.42 -14.28 1.34
C GLU A 82 -4.77 -14.45 -0.05
N GLN A 83 -5.56 -14.30 -1.12
CA GLN A 83 -5.05 -14.39 -2.48
C GLN A 83 -4.15 -13.21 -2.80
N GLN A 84 -4.55 -11.98 -2.42
CA GLN A 84 -3.70 -10.80 -2.55
C GLN A 84 -2.43 -10.93 -1.71
N ILE A 85 -2.53 -11.41 -0.47
CA ILE A 85 -1.35 -11.67 0.39
C ILE A 85 -0.35 -12.60 -0.32
N LYS A 86 -0.81 -13.73 -0.84
CA LYS A 86 0.03 -14.69 -1.58
C LYS A 86 0.62 -14.08 -2.84
N HIS A 87 -0.17 -13.28 -3.56
CA HIS A 87 0.27 -12.61 -4.78
C HIS A 87 1.40 -11.60 -4.50
N LEU A 88 1.21 -10.71 -3.52
CA LEU A 88 2.23 -9.75 -3.09
C LEU A 88 3.50 -10.46 -2.62
N ALA A 89 3.36 -11.51 -1.82
CA ALA A 89 4.52 -12.26 -1.33
C ALA A 89 5.32 -12.97 -2.44
N ASN A 90 4.65 -13.40 -3.51
CA ASN A 90 5.31 -14.01 -4.66
C ASN A 90 6.07 -13.00 -5.52
N GLY A 91 5.70 -11.71 -5.45
CA GLY A 91 6.37 -10.61 -6.12
C GLY A 91 7.37 -9.85 -5.27
N ALA A 92 7.30 -9.99 -3.94
CA ALA A 92 8.26 -9.40 -3.03
C ALA A 92 9.62 -10.10 -3.07
N SER A 93 10.67 -9.34 -2.76
CA SER A 93 12.04 -9.83 -2.69
C SER A 93 12.69 -9.43 -1.38
N THR A 94 13.40 -10.37 -0.78
CA THR A 94 14.11 -10.20 0.48
C THR A 94 15.51 -9.65 0.22
N VAL A 95 15.87 -8.56 0.91
CA VAL A 95 17.16 -7.86 0.74
C VAL A 95 18.08 -8.09 1.94
N GLU A 96 17.58 -7.97 3.17
CA GLU A 96 18.30 -8.20 4.45
C GLU A 96 19.68 -7.55 4.53
N LYS A 97 19.77 -6.26 4.19
CA LYS A 97 21.03 -5.51 4.25
C LYS A 97 21.09 -4.55 5.41
N LYS A 98 22.04 -4.78 6.32
CA LYS A 98 22.34 -3.92 7.47
C LYS A 98 23.55 -3.03 7.20
N ILE A 99 23.39 -1.73 7.43
CA ILE A 99 24.42 -0.71 7.30
C ILE A 99 24.52 0.02 8.63
N LYS A 100 25.65 -0.14 9.31
CA LYS A 100 25.88 0.44 10.63
C LYS A 100 26.99 1.48 10.58
N ASN A 101 26.74 2.63 11.21
CA ASN A 101 27.76 3.61 11.53
C ASN A 101 27.61 4.01 13.02
N LYS A 102 28.39 4.99 13.49
CA LYS A 102 28.34 5.46 14.88
C LYS A 102 27.01 6.12 15.29
N ASN A 103 26.23 6.59 14.32
CA ASN A 103 25.02 7.37 14.54
C ASN A 103 23.74 6.54 14.32
N GLY A 104 23.84 5.30 13.87
CA GLY A 104 22.68 4.42 13.72
C GLY A 104 22.89 3.26 12.77
N THR A 105 21.90 2.37 12.73
CA THR A 105 21.86 1.21 11.85
C THR A 105 20.63 1.32 10.94
N LEU A 106 20.86 1.29 9.63
CA LEU A 106 19.80 1.14 8.63
C LEU A 106 19.72 -0.33 8.21
N HIS A 107 18.52 -0.90 8.29
CA HIS A 107 18.24 -2.25 7.83
C HIS A 107 17.25 -2.20 6.67
N ILE A 108 17.66 -2.66 5.48
CA ILE A 108 16.77 -2.83 4.33
C ILE A 108 16.25 -4.25 4.35
N ASN A 109 14.95 -4.40 4.60
CA ASN A 109 14.29 -5.69 4.83
C ASN A 109 13.87 -6.32 3.49
N GLN A 110 12.90 -5.71 2.83
CA GLN A 110 12.22 -6.26 1.64
C GLN A 110 11.87 -5.18 0.63
N VAL A 111 11.63 -5.62 -0.60
CA VAL A 111 11.14 -4.77 -1.69
C VAL A 111 9.94 -5.41 -2.38
N ILE A 112 8.99 -4.59 -2.79
CA ILE A 112 7.99 -4.93 -3.80
C ILE A 112 8.00 -3.82 -4.84
N GLY A 113 7.55 -4.11 -6.05
CA GLY A 113 7.36 -3.05 -7.03
C GLY A 113 6.59 -3.54 -8.24
N ASP A 114 6.43 -2.62 -9.16
CA ASP A 114 5.86 -2.82 -10.47
C ASP A 114 6.69 -2.05 -11.52
N SER A 115 6.12 -1.76 -12.69
CA SER A 115 6.80 -1.06 -13.78
C SER A 115 7.24 0.36 -13.42
N ASN A 116 6.61 1.03 -12.47
CA ASN A 116 6.82 2.45 -12.20
C ASN A 116 6.96 2.80 -10.71
N LEU A 117 6.61 1.89 -9.81
CA LEU A 117 6.61 2.07 -8.37
C LEU A 117 7.43 0.98 -7.70
N VAL A 118 8.27 1.37 -6.74
CA VAL A 118 8.97 0.44 -5.84
C VAL A 118 8.76 0.88 -4.41
N TYR A 119 8.31 -0.04 -3.57
CA TYR A 119 8.32 0.11 -2.12
C TYR A 119 9.50 -0.65 -1.52
N ILE A 120 10.24 0.03 -0.64
CA ILE A 120 11.37 -0.53 0.09
C ILE A 120 11.08 -0.42 1.58
N LEU A 121 10.94 -1.57 2.24
CA LEU A 121 10.79 -1.65 3.69
C LEU A 121 12.13 -1.50 4.36
N MET A 122 12.21 -0.58 5.32
CA MET A 122 13.41 -0.38 6.09
C MET A 122 13.13 -0.12 7.56
N ASP A 123 14.06 -0.54 8.40
CA ASP A 123 14.13 -0.16 9.79
C ASP A 123 15.35 0.73 10.03
N PHE A 124 15.19 1.72 10.90
CA PHE A 124 16.28 2.54 11.38
C PHE A 124 16.36 2.40 12.89
N THR A 125 17.55 2.06 13.40
CA THR A 125 17.85 2.01 14.83
C THR A 125 18.86 3.09 15.17
N ALA A 126 18.43 4.08 15.96
CA ALA A 126 19.28 5.15 16.49
C ALA A 126 20.18 4.63 17.63
N PRO A 127 21.12 5.44 18.15
CA PRO A 127 21.86 5.09 19.35
C PRO A 127 20.93 4.92 20.56
N GLU A 128 21.31 4.06 21.50
CA GLU A 128 20.53 3.78 22.70
C GLU A 128 20.19 5.07 23.47
N GLY A 129 18.94 5.16 23.95
CA GLY A 129 18.42 6.35 24.63
C GLY A 129 17.93 7.46 23.69
N THR A 130 17.96 7.26 22.37
CA THR A 130 17.33 8.19 21.40
C THR A 130 15.85 7.91 21.28
N VAL A 131 15.01 8.93 21.47
CA VAL A 131 13.55 8.82 21.25
C VAL A 131 13.21 9.17 19.81
N LEU A 132 12.40 8.33 19.13
CA LEU A 132 11.99 8.51 17.74
C LEU A 132 10.45 8.65 17.60
N ASP A 133 9.89 9.58 18.36
CA ASP A 133 8.46 9.78 18.56
C ASP A 133 7.78 10.71 17.55
N LYS A 134 8.52 11.28 16.58
CA LYS A 134 7.95 12.25 15.64
C LYS A 134 6.98 11.60 14.65
N ALA A 135 6.07 12.41 14.12
CA ALA A 135 5.06 11.93 13.19
C ALA A 135 5.67 11.54 11.84
N ARG A 136 6.67 12.30 11.37
CA ARG A 136 7.27 12.12 10.06
C ARG A 136 8.78 11.97 10.16
N TYR A 137 9.32 11.06 9.36
CA TYR A 137 10.75 10.87 9.17
C TYR A 137 11.08 10.76 7.69
N ARG A 138 12.25 11.27 7.31
CA ARG A 138 12.84 11.11 5.97
C ARG A 138 14.35 11.23 6.06
N PHE A 139 15.03 11.00 4.95
CA PHE A 139 16.43 11.38 4.79
C PHE A 139 16.53 12.67 3.97
N GLU A 140 17.43 13.57 4.37
CA GLU A 140 17.64 14.87 3.70
C GLU A 140 18.04 14.68 2.23
N ASP A 141 19.10 13.89 2.02
CA ASP A 141 19.54 13.50 0.68
C ASP A 141 19.24 12.02 0.45
N SER A 142 18.54 11.73 -0.64
CA SER A 142 18.32 10.37 -1.13
C SER A 142 18.85 10.26 -2.56
N ASP A 143 20.00 9.61 -2.72
CA ASP A 143 20.69 9.46 -4.01
C ASP A 143 20.65 7.98 -4.45
N ILE A 144 20.19 7.75 -5.68
CA ILE A 144 20.10 6.44 -6.33
C ILE A 144 20.81 6.51 -7.68
N ARG A 145 22.13 6.32 -7.64
CA ARG A 145 23.05 6.63 -8.77
C ARG A 145 22.88 5.79 -10.03
N SER A 146 22.05 4.75 -10.00
CA SER A 146 21.80 3.84 -11.12
C SER A 146 20.55 4.20 -11.92
N ILE A 147 19.71 5.10 -11.42
CA ILE A 147 18.45 5.47 -12.06
C ILE A 147 18.69 6.68 -12.95
N GLN A 148 18.26 6.60 -14.22
CA GLN A 148 18.28 7.71 -15.15
C GLN A 148 16.90 8.36 -15.22
N GLY A 149 16.87 9.68 -15.42
CA GLY A 149 15.62 10.43 -15.58
C GLY A 149 15.03 10.92 -14.25
N PHE A 150 13.80 11.45 -14.33
CA PHE A 150 13.09 11.98 -13.17
C PHE A 150 12.63 10.84 -12.25
N GLN A 151 12.85 11.03 -10.95
CA GLN A 151 12.45 10.08 -9.91
C GLN A 151 11.74 10.81 -8.78
N GLY A 152 10.62 10.25 -8.31
CA GLY A 152 9.97 10.66 -7.08
C GLY A 152 10.43 9.79 -5.92
N ILE A 153 10.94 10.39 -4.84
CA ILE A 153 11.29 9.68 -3.61
C ILE A 153 10.40 10.17 -2.48
N GLY A 154 9.80 9.25 -1.73
CA GLY A 154 8.99 9.55 -0.57
C GLY A 154 9.26 8.59 0.59
N PHE A 155 8.93 9.03 1.80
CA PHE A 155 9.03 8.22 3.01
C PHE A 155 7.72 8.26 3.78
N THR A 156 7.35 7.15 4.40
CA THR A 156 6.24 7.07 5.35
C THR A 156 6.69 6.29 6.57
N LYS A 157 6.63 6.92 7.74
CA LYS A 157 6.79 6.23 9.02
C LYS A 157 5.64 5.24 9.16
N LEU A 158 5.97 4.00 9.51
CA LEU A 158 4.98 2.97 9.82
C LEU A 158 4.63 3.02 11.31
N ASP A 159 3.46 2.49 11.64
CA ASP A 159 3.02 2.40 13.03
C ASP A 159 4.05 1.69 13.90
N ASP A 160 4.42 2.37 14.97
CA ASP A 160 5.40 1.92 15.93
C ASP A 160 4.73 1.73 17.29
N LYS A 161 4.74 0.49 17.78
CA LYS A 161 4.13 0.13 19.08
C LYS A 161 5.01 0.52 20.26
N HIS A 162 6.28 0.85 20.02
CA HIS A 162 7.30 1.02 21.04
C HIS A 162 8.18 2.24 20.75
N ALA A 163 7.59 3.44 20.67
CA ALA A 163 8.30 4.69 20.35
C ALA A 163 9.56 5.04 21.19
N GLU A 164 9.76 4.35 22.32
CA GLU A 164 10.89 4.51 23.23
C GLU A 164 12.06 3.53 22.95
N ASP A 165 11.93 2.61 21.98
CA ASP A 165 12.91 1.56 21.68
C ASP A 165 14.00 1.98 20.69
N ASN A 166 14.16 3.29 20.48
CA ASN A 166 15.10 3.91 19.56
C ASN A 166 15.05 3.35 18.12
N GLN A 167 13.95 2.74 17.72
CA GLN A 167 13.73 2.15 16.40
C GLN A 167 12.51 2.77 15.72
N ILE A 168 12.60 2.93 14.40
CA ILE A 168 11.43 3.22 13.56
C ILE A 168 11.45 2.33 12.33
N SER A 169 10.27 2.06 11.80
CA SER A 169 10.10 1.44 10.50
C SER A 169 9.56 2.46 9.51
N MET A 170 10.07 2.41 8.29
CA MET A 170 9.66 3.30 7.22
C MET A 170 9.43 2.53 5.93
N MET A 171 8.47 3.02 5.16
CA MET A 171 8.32 2.68 3.76
C MET A 171 8.95 3.77 2.90
N MET A 172 9.99 3.43 2.16
CA MET A 172 10.50 4.30 1.10
C MET A 172 9.77 3.96 -0.20
N ARG A 173 9.28 5.00 -0.89
CA ARG A 173 8.64 4.92 -2.20
C ARG A 173 9.57 5.48 -3.24
N LEU A 174 9.81 4.72 -4.30
CA LEU A 174 10.48 5.18 -5.52
C LEU A 174 9.45 5.18 -6.64
N LYS A 175 9.36 6.30 -7.36
CA LYS A 175 8.48 6.47 -8.52
C LYS A 175 9.34 6.81 -9.72
N THR A 176 9.30 6.00 -10.77
CA THR A 176 10.13 6.13 -11.96
C THR A 176 9.31 5.90 -13.22
N ARG A 177 9.76 6.50 -14.32
CA ARG A 177 9.14 6.27 -15.64
C ARG A 177 9.47 4.90 -16.22
N GLU A 178 10.64 4.37 -15.88
CA GLU A 178 11.13 3.07 -16.34
C GLU A 178 11.16 2.07 -15.19
N SER A 179 10.95 0.78 -15.51
CA SER A 179 10.98 -0.30 -14.52
C SER A 179 12.36 -0.50 -13.93
N LEU A 180 12.42 -0.62 -12.61
CA LEU A 180 13.63 -0.94 -11.86
C LEU A 180 13.79 -2.44 -11.58
N MET A 181 12.87 -3.27 -12.08
CA MET A 181 12.90 -4.72 -11.88
C MET A 181 14.23 -5.32 -12.33
N GLY A 182 14.84 -6.12 -11.46
CA GLY A 182 16.12 -6.79 -11.69
C GLY A 182 17.33 -5.85 -11.71
N GLN A 183 17.14 -4.54 -11.57
CA GLN A 183 18.25 -3.59 -11.60
C GLN A 183 19.04 -3.59 -10.28
N LYS A 184 20.36 -3.45 -10.38
CA LYS A 184 21.22 -3.24 -9.22
C LYS A 184 21.33 -1.76 -8.90
N ILE A 185 20.81 -1.36 -7.76
CA ILE A 185 20.85 0.04 -7.31
C ILE A 185 21.99 0.32 -6.34
N LYS A 186 22.45 1.57 -6.34
CA LYS A 186 23.35 2.12 -5.31
C LYS A 186 22.59 3.18 -4.53
N LEU A 187 22.14 2.82 -3.33
CA LEU A 187 21.38 3.69 -2.45
C LEU A 187 22.32 4.41 -1.49
N LYS A 188 22.26 5.74 -1.46
CA LYS A 188 22.86 6.59 -0.44
C LYS A 188 21.74 7.41 0.22
N LEU A 189 21.62 7.28 1.53
CA LEU A 189 20.75 8.09 2.37
C LEU A 189 21.61 8.91 3.34
N SER A 190 21.41 10.22 3.38
CA SER A 190 22.10 11.13 4.31
C SER A 190 21.11 11.74 5.29
N ASP A 191 21.55 11.90 6.53
CA ASP A 191 20.91 12.70 7.58
C ASP A 191 19.42 12.39 7.80
N LEU A 192 19.13 11.60 8.85
CA LEU A 192 17.75 11.35 9.22
C LEU A 192 17.14 12.64 9.77
N GLN A 193 16.06 13.08 9.14
CA GLN A 193 15.26 14.23 9.53
C GLN A 193 13.94 13.79 10.11
N ALA A 194 13.40 14.61 11.01
CA ALA A 194 12.09 14.42 11.60
C ALA A 194 11.26 15.71 11.54
N ALA A 195 9.94 15.56 11.48
CA ALA A 195 9.00 16.66 11.57
C ALA A 195 7.77 16.26 12.39
N ASP A 196 7.24 17.22 13.15
CA ASP A 196 5.88 17.17 13.67
C ASP A 196 4.88 17.46 12.54
N PRO A 197 3.60 17.05 12.65
CA PRO A 197 2.58 17.32 11.64
C PRO A 197 2.52 18.79 11.24
N PHE A 198 2.52 19.66 12.25
CA PHE A 198 2.59 21.10 12.07
C PHE A 198 3.78 21.66 12.85
N PRO A 199 4.63 22.51 12.27
CA PRO A 199 4.53 23.12 10.93
C PRO A 199 5.07 22.24 9.78
N GLY A 200 5.31 20.94 9.98
CA GLY A 200 5.82 20.05 8.92
C GLY A 200 7.29 20.32 8.53
N ILE A 201 8.01 21.12 9.31
CA ILE A 201 9.39 21.50 9.01
C ILE A 201 10.34 20.38 9.46
N PHE A 202 10.95 19.72 8.49
CA PHE A 202 11.96 18.71 8.73
C PHE A 202 13.25 19.32 9.28
N LYS A 203 13.78 18.68 10.32
CA LYS A 203 15.08 19.00 10.91
C LYS A 203 15.89 17.73 11.07
N THR A 204 17.19 17.81 10.80
CA THR A 204 18.12 16.71 11.03
C THR A 204 18.16 16.37 12.52
N VAL A 205 17.74 15.15 12.85
CA VAL A 205 17.76 14.59 14.21
C VAL A 205 18.95 13.66 14.42
N ILE A 206 19.37 12.96 13.36
CA ILE A 206 20.52 12.07 13.40
C ILE A 206 21.35 12.31 12.14
N PRO A 207 22.49 13.01 12.26
CA PRO A 207 23.38 13.19 11.12
C PRO A 207 24.05 11.87 10.76
N GLY A 208 24.41 11.68 9.50
CA GLY A 208 25.12 10.48 9.08
C GLY A 208 24.88 10.14 7.62
N GLU A 209 25.52 9.06 7.20
CA GLU A 209 25.40 8.56 5.83
C GLU A 209 25.33 7.04 5.87
N TRP A 210 24.35 6.49 5.16
CA TRP A 210 24.15 5.05 4.98
C TRP A 210 24.16 4.74 3.49
N LYS A 211 25.14 3.93 3.09
CA LYS A 211 25.37 3.54 1.69
C LYS A 211 25.27 2.04 1.55
N THR A 212 24.49 1.60 0.56
CA THR A 212 24.38 0.19 0.22
C THR A 212 24.16 -0.01 -1.27
N SER A 213 24.23 -1.25 -1.72
CA SER A 213 23.86 -1.62 -3.07
C SER A 213 23.22 -2.98 -3.08
N PHE A 214 22.09 -3.13 -3.76
CA PHE A 214 21.34 -4.38 -3.85
C PHE A 214 20.55 -4.42 -5.16
N THR A 215 20.10 -5.61 -5.52
CA THR A 215 19.27 -5.83 -6.69
C THR A 215 17.80 -5.70 -6.29
N LEU A 216 17.03 -4.99 -7.10
CA LEU A 216 15.58 -4.88 -6.97
C LEU A 216 14.91 -6.07 -7.65
N ASP A 217 15.07 -7.26 -7.07
CA ASP A 217 14.65 -8.54 -7.63
C ASP A 217 13.17 -8.86 -7.33
N PHE A 218 12.30 -7.85 -7.35
CA PHE A 218 10.86 -8.01 -7.26
C PHE A 218 10.29 -8.52 -8.59
N LYS A 219 9.06 -9.03 -8.60
CA LYS A 219 8.34 -9.31 -9.84
C LYS A 219 7.35 -8.22 -10.15
N ASP A 220 7.35 -7.80 -11.40
CA ASP A 220 6.37 -6.90 -11.95
C ASP A 220 5.14 -7.68 -12.40
N TYR A 221 3.98 -7.35 -11.84
CA TYR A 221 2.68 -7.92 -12.21
C TYR A 221 1.81 -6.90 -12.95
N SER A 222 2.40 -5.86 -13.51
CA SER A 222 1.67 -4.89 -14.32
C SER A 222 1.15 -5.54 -15.60
N THR A 223 -0.11 -5.25 -15.93
CA THR A 223 -0.70 -5.51 -17.24
C THR A 223 -0.80 -4.19 -17.98
N VAL A 224 -0.23 -4.14 -19.19
CA VAL A 224 -0.26 -2.96 -20.05
C VAL A 224 -1.34 -3.12 -21.11
N TYR A 225 -2.21 -2.14 -21.20
CA TYR A 225 -3.22 -1.98 -22.24
C TYR A 225 -2.75 -0.87 -23.17
N ASP A 226 -2.26 -1.27 -24.35
CA ASP A 226 -1.95 -0.32 -25.41
C ASP A 226 -3.25 0.17 -26.04
N LEU A 227 -3.37 1.49 -26.09
CA LEU A 227 -4.55 2.21 -26.55
C LEU A 227 -4.14 3.21 -27.63
N ASP A 228 -5.14 3.69 -28.34
CA ASP A 228 -5.00 4.84 -29.23
C ASP A 228 -6.35 5.55 -29.31
N LYS A 229 -6.83 5.99 -28.14
CA LYS A 229 -8.19 6.54 -28.00
C LYS A 229 -8.12 8.06 -27.88
N PRO A 230 -8.86 8.81 -28.72
CA PRO A 230 -8.98 10.25 -28.53
C PRO A 230 -9.76 10.55 -27.25
N ILE A 231 -9.25 11.48 -26.46
CA ILE A 231 -9.86 11.95 -25.21
C ILE A 231 -9.83 13.49 -25.16
N THR A 232 -10.59 14.07 -24.24
CA THR A 232 -10.52 15.50 -23.93
C THR A 232 -10.05 15.66 -22.50
N LEU A 233 -8.90 16.33 -22.29
CA LEU A 233 -8.38 16.65 -20.97
C LEU A 233 -8.40 18.16 -20.78
N PHE A 234 -9.14 18.63 -19.79
CA PHE A 234 -9.31 20.07 -19.49
C PHE A 234 -9.62 20.91 -20.74
N ASP A 235 -10.61 20.48 -21.53
CA ASP A 235 -11.02 21.11 -22.79
C ASP A 235 -9.99 21.09 -23.94
N HIS A 236 -8.90 20.33 -23.80
CA HIS A 236 -7.89 20.14 -24.83
C HIS A 236 -7.90 18.71 -25.40
N ALA A 237 -7.69 18.62 -26.71
CA ALA A 237 -7.61 17.33 -27.39
C ALA A 237 -6.33 16.59 -26.97
N ALA A 238 -6.48 15.30 -26.68
CA ALA A 238 -5.38 14.42 -26.32
C ALA A 238 -5.67 12.99 -26.79
N THR A 239 -4.65 12.15 -26.75
CA THR A 239 -4.76 10.73 -27.09
C THR A 239 -4.27 9.91 -25.91
N LEU A 240 -5.16 9.08 -25.38
CA LEU A 240 -4.80 8.06 -24.39
C LEU A 240 -4.03 6.93 -25.09
N LYS A 241 -2.74 6.81 -24.76
CA LYS A 241 -1.82 5.88 -25.42
C LYS A 241 -1.67 4.56 -24.69
N SER A 242 -1.64 4.58 -23.37
CA SER A 242 -1.62 3.34 -22.62
C SER A 242 -2.11 3.53 -21.21
N VAL A 243 -2.61 2.43 -20.66
CA VAL A 243 -2.80 2.27 -19.23
C VAL A 243 -2.08 1.02 -18.77
N SER A 244 -1.28 1.13 -17.73
CA SER A 244 -0.64 0.01 -17.05
C SER A 244 -1.23 -0.12 -15.65
N ILE A 245 -1.65 -1.32 -15.26
CA ILE A 245 -2.24 -1.57 -13.94
C ILE A 245 -1.49 -2.69 -13.26
N SER A 246 -1.14 -2.48 -12.00
CA SER A 246 -0.68 -3.51 -11.08
C SER A 246 -1.60 -3.55 -9.86
N PRO A 247 -1.46 -4.53 -8.95
CA PRO A 247 -2.20 -4.53 -7.68
C PRO A 247 -1.91 -3.31 -6.77
N ILE A 248 -0.85 -2.53 -7.02
CA ILE A 248 -0.40 -1.43 -6.14
C ILE A 248 -0.41 -0.06 -6.80
N SER A 249 -0.50 0.01 -8.14
CA SER A 249 -0.50 1.28 -8.86
C SER A 249 -1.17 1.21 -10.23
N VAL A 250 -1.48 2.38 -10.77
CA VAL A 250 -1.91 2.58 -12.16
C VAL A 250 -1.07 3.67 -12.80
N THR A 251 -0.63 3.44 -14.03
CA THR A 251 0.11 4.40 -14.85
C THR A 251 -0.69 4.68 -16.12
N ILE A 252 -0.82 5.96 -16.48
CA ILE A 252 -1.46 6.44 -17.70
C ILE A 252 -0.45 7.26 -18.49
N ILE A 253 -0.37 6.98 -19.79
CA ILE A 253 0.39 7.79 -20.76
C ILE A 253 -0.59 8.44 -21.73
N VAL A 254 -0.46 9.76 -21.85
CA VAL A 254 -1.28 10.58 -22.76
C VAL A 254 -0.37 11.38 -23.67
N GLU A 255 -0.65 11.36 -24.97
CA GLU A 255 -0.02 12.25 -25.94
C GLU A 255 -0.93 13.45 -26.22
N THR A 256 -0.36 14.64 -26.28
CA THR A 256 -1.10 15.88 -26.57
C THR A 256 -0.15 17.01 -26.96
N PRO A 257 -0.46 17.80 -27.99
CA PRO A 257 0.31 19.01 -28.30
C PRO A 257 0.05 20.14 -27.28
N PHE A 258 -0.91 19.98 -26.37
CA PHE A 258 -1.34 21.00 -25.40
C PHE A 258 -0.79 20.75 -23.98
N VAL A 259 0.44 20.20 -23.87
CA VAL A 259 1.06 19.85 -22.58
C VAL A 259 1.10 21.05 -21.62
N GLU A 260 1.45 22.23 -22.11
CA GLU A 260 1.56 23.42 -21.26
C GLU A 260 0.20 23.89 -20.74
N GLU A 261 -0.81 23.92 -21.60
CA GLU A 261 -2.17 24.33 -21.26
C GLU A 261 -2.80 23.36 -20.26
N ILE A 262 -2.69 22.06 -20.52
CA ILE A 262 -3.16 21.02 -19.60
C ILE A 262 -2.43 21.09 -18.26
N SER A 263 -1.11 21.30 -18.25
CA SER A 263 -0.35 21.44 -17.01
C SER A 263 -0.78 22.69 -16.21
N LYS A 264 -1.07 23.80 -16.88
CA LYS A 264 -1.61 25.02 -16.24
C LYS A 264 -3.01 24.80 -15.69
N ALA A 265 -3.88 24.10 -16.44
CA ALA A 265 -5.25 23.79 -16.03
C ALA A 265 -5.30 22.78 -14.87
N HIS A 266 -4.41 21.78 -14.89
CA HIS A 266 -4.20 20.84 -13.79
C HIS A 266 -3.81 21.58 -12.51
N GLY A 267 -2.95 22.59 -12.62
CA GLY A 267 -2.67 23.56 -11.57
C GLY A 267 -2.05 22.95 -10.31
N TRP A 268 -2.09 23.71 -9.22
CA TRP A 268 -1.76 23.21 -7.90
C TRP A 268 -2.96 22.46 -7.33
N MET A 269 -2.70 21.31 -6.73
CA MET A 269 -3.76 20.53 -6.08
C MET A 269 -4.17 21.22 -4.76
N GLU A 270 -5.47 21.18 -4.48
CA GLU A 270 -6.02 21.71 -3.23
C GLU A 270 -5.64 20.78 -2.06
N GLU A 271 -4.98 21.34 -1.04
CA GLU A 271 -4.66 20.62 0.19
C GLU A 271 -5.93 20.48 1.04
N VAL A 272 -6.37 19.24 1.28
CA VAL A 272 -7.59 18.91 2.05
C VAL A 272 -7.28 18.24 3.39
N GLY A 273 -6.03 17.86 3.61
CA GLY A 273 -5.54 17.24 4.82
C GLY A 273 -4.02 17.37 4.90
N LEU A 274 -3.44 16.86 5.98
CA LEU A 274 -2.00 16.93 6.18
C LEU A 274 -1.26 16.12 5.10
N ASP A 275 -0.59 16.83 4.17
CA ASP A 275 0.02 16.24 2.97
C ASP A 275 -0.98 15.47 2.07
N GLU A 276 -2.28 15.78 2.16
CA GLU A 276 -3.33 15.19 1.34
C GLU A 276 -3.86 16.24 0.37
N TYR A 277 -3.84 15.91 -0.92
CA TYR A 277 -4.16 16.82 -2.00
C TYR A 277 -5.23 16.22 -2.90
N LEU A 278 -6.25 17.00 -3.25
CA LEU A 278 -7.30 16.55 -4.17
C LEU A 278 -6.73 16.19 -5.54
N ASP A 279 -7.22 15.09 -6.07
CA ASP A 279 -6.81 14.59 -7.36
C ASP A 279 -7.59 15.24 -8.49
N ASN A 280 -6.92 16.13 -9.22
CA ASN A 280 -7.49 16.79 -10.40
C ASN A 280 -7.55 15.87 -11.63
N LEU A 281 -7.04 14.63 -11.54
CA LEU A 281 -6.98 13.69 -12.65
C LEU A 281 -7.63 12.32 -12.33
N PRO A 282 -8.81 12.26 -11.67
CA PRO A 282 -9.30 11.05 -11.02
C PRO A 282 -9.39 9.87 -11.98
N ILE A 283 -8.97 8.71 -11.49
CA ILE A 283 -9.07 7.41 -12.15
C ILE A 283 -10.08 6.59 -11.36
N THR A 284 -11.10 6.07 -12.04
CA THR A 284 -12.08 5.16 -11.46
C THR A 284 -11.85 3.75 -11.97
N ILE A 285 -11.83 2.77 -11.08
CA ILE A 285 -11.74 1.35 -11.39
C ILE A 285 -13.10 0.74 -11.09
N ASN A 286 -13.68 0.07 -12.09
CA ASN A 286 -14.90 -0.70 -11.94
C ASN A 286 -14.55 -2.17 -11.90
N TYR A 287 -15.11 -2.87 -10.92
CA TYR A 287 -14.90 -4.29 -10.69
C TYR A 287 -16.07 -5.11 -11.24
N THR A 288 -15.78 -6.35 -11.62
CA THR A 288 -16.75 -7.32 -12.16
C THR A 288 -17.88 -7.68 -11.19
N ASP A 289 -17.72 -7.43 -9.89
CA ASP A 289 -18.77 -7.59 -8.89
C ASP A 289 -19.74 -6.40 -8.82
N GLY A 290 -19.51 -5.36 -9.64
CA GLY A 290 -20.28 -4.13 -9.71
C GLY A 290 -19.84 -3.05 -8.72
N SER A 291 -18.82 -3.29 -7.91
CA SER A 291 -18.21 -2.26 -7.07
C SER A 291 -17.25 -1.37 -7.87
N SER A 292 -16.90 -0.21 -7.32
CA SER A 292 -15.96 0.71 -7.95
C SER A 292 -15.23 1.54 -6.91
N GLU A 293 -14.02 2.00 -7.24
CA GLU A 293 -13.26 2.96 -6.45
C GLU A 293 -12.65 4.04 -7.33
N THR A 294 -12.51 5.24 -6.78
CA THR A 294 -11.95 6.41 -7.49
C THR A 294 -10.80 6.99 -6.70
N THR A 295 -9.69 7.27 -7.40
CA THR A 295 -8.55 8.01 -6.83
C THR A 295 -8.97 9.46 -6.58
N THR A 296 -9.29 9.78 -5.32
CA THR A 296 -9.74 11.13 -4.89
C THR A 296 -8.61 11.97 -4.31
N ILE A 297 -7.60 11.32 -3.73
CA ILE A 297 -6.39 11.94 -3.21
C ILE A 297 -5.21 11.57 -4.12
N PHE A 298 -4.46 12.58 -4.55
CA PHE A 298 -3.29 12.36 -5.38
C PHE A 298 -2.10 11.91 -4.51
N ASN A 299 -1.70 10.65 -4.70
CA ASN A 299 -0.53 10.05 -4.04
C ASN A 299 0.59 9.68 -5.03
N GLY A 300 0.52 10.25 -6.23
CA GLY A 300 1.19 9.79 -7.43
C GLY A 300 2.37 10.64 -7.91
N MET A 301 2.67 10.52 -9.20
CA MET A 301 3.69 11.25 -9.93
C MET A 301 3.06 11.75 -11.24
N TYR A 302 3.15 13.06 -11.47
CA TYR A 302 2.71 13.73 -12.68
C TYR A 302 3.93 14.33 -13.37
N VAL A 303 4.15 13.99 -14.63
CA VAL A 303 5.25 14.52 -15.44
C VAL A 303 4.68 15.01 -16.76
N ALA A 304 4.89 16.29 -17.03
CA ALA A 304 4.56 16.93 -18.30
C ALA A 304 5.86 17.09 -19.12
N ASP A 305 5.96 16.40 -20.25
CA ASP A 305 7.10 16.47 -21.17
C ASP A 305 6.67 17.18 -22.46
N THR A 306 6.97 18.48 -22.54
CA THR A 306 6.62 19.31 -23.69
C THR A 306 7.41 18.96 -24.95
N LEU A 307 8.59 18.34 -24.82
CA LEU A 307 9.40 17.94 -25.97
C LEU A 307 8.87 16.66 -26.62
N LYS A 308 8.28 15.77 -25.81
CA LYS A 308 7.63 14.55 -26.29
C LYS A 308 6.13 14.72 -26.54
N GLU A 309 5.57 15.89 -26.24
CA GLU A 309 4.12 16.11 -26.28
C GLU A 309 3.36 15.08 -25.44
N GLU A 310 3.85 14.79 -24.23
CA GLU A 310 3.41 13.64 -23.44
C GLU A 310 3.18 14.00 -21.96
N LEU A 311 2.12 13.43 -21.39
CA LEU A 311 1.84 13.42 -19.96
C LEU A 311 1.98 12.00 -19.43
N PHE A 312 2.72 11.87 -18.33
CA PHE A 312 2.84 10.63 -17.57
C PHE A 312 2.21 10.82 -16.20
N ILE A 313 1.23 9.98 -15.89
CA ILE A 313 0.44 10.05 -14.66
C ILE A 313 0.51 8.68 -14.01
N MET A 314 1.18 8.57 -12.86
CA MET A 314 1.26 7.33 -12.09
C MET A 314 0.63 7.57 -10.73
N LYS A 315 -0.26 6.70 -10.27
CA LYS A 315 -0.94 6.81 -8.97
C LYS A 315 -0.85 5.50 -8.22
N THR A 316 -0.78 5.57 -6.89
CA THR A 316 -0.76 4.40 -6.04
C THR A 316 -2.16 4.13 -5.50
N PHE A 317 -2.49 2.89 -5.22
CA PHE A 317 -3.75 2.59 -4.53
C PHE A 317 -3.59 2.74 -3.02
N GLU A 318 -4.67 3.14 -2.34
CA GLU A 318 -4.70 3.18 -0.88
C GLU A 318 -4.64 1.76 -0.30
N ASN A 319 -5.33 0.82 -0.94
CA ASN A 319 -5.32 -0.60 -0.61
C ASN A 319 -4.92 -1.39 -1.86
N VAL A 320 -4.33 -2.56 -1.67
CA VAL A 320 -4.05 -3.46 -2.78
C VAL A 320 -5.34 -3.87 -3.47
N ILE A 321 -5.36 -3.71 -4.80
CA ILE A 321 -6.52 -4.05 -5.62
C ILE A 321 -6.38 -5.45 -6.20
N ASN A 322 -7.50 -6.05 -6.59
CA ASN A 322 -7.49 -7.28 -7.39
C ASN A 322 -7.59 -6.91 -8.86
N ASP A 323 -6.44 -6.79 -9.51
CA ASP A 323 -6.30 -6.42 -10.91
C ASP A 323 -7.04 -7.37 -11.87
N LYS A 324 -7.24 -8.63 -11.47
CA LYS A 324 -7.97 -9.64 -12.25
C LYS A 324 -9.48 -9.52 -12.20
N GLU A 325 -10.00 -8.76 -11.24
CA GLU A 325 -11.43 -8.52 -11.09
C GLU A 325 -11.85 -7.18 -11.69
N ILE A 326 -10.92 -6.44 -12.30
CA ILE A 326 -11.22 -5.19 -13.00
C ILE A 326 -12.03 -5.51 -14.26
N GLU A 327 -13.17 -4.85 -14.39
CA GLU A 327 -14.00 -4.85 -15.60
C GLU A 327 -13.60 -3.69 -16.52
N SER A 328 -13.40 -2.50 -15.95
CA SER A 328 -13.02 -1.32 -16.72
C SER A 328 -12.35 -0.26 -15.87
N ILE A 329 -11.62 0.63 -16.55
CA ILE A 329 -11.09 1.86 -15.97
C ILE A 329 -11.78 3.05 -16.65
N VAL A 330 -12.06 4.09 -15.87
CA VAL A 330 -12.57 5.36 -16.39
C VAL A 330 -11.56 6.47 -16.10
N PHE A 331 -11.21 7.19 -17.15
CA PHE A 331 -10.35 8.37 -17.09
C PHE A 331 -10.94 9.48 -17.98
N PHE A 332 -11.32 10.62 -17.39
CA PHE A 332 -11.98 11.76 -18.07
C PHE A 332 -13.02 11.31 -19.10
N ASP A 333 -14.09 10.68 -18.62
CA ASP A 333 -15.23 10.18 -19.39
C ASP A 333 -14.94 9.05 -20.40
N THR A 334 -13.69 8.60 -20.48
CA THR A 334 -13.28 7.50 -21.36
C THR A 334 -13.29 6.19 -20.59
N VAL A 335 -14.17 5.27 -21.01
CA VAL A 335 -14.20 3.91 -20.50
C VAL A 335 -13.21 3.03 -21.28
N ILE A 336 -12.32 2.39 -20.53
CA ILE A 336 -11.29 1.48 -21.00
C ILE A 336 -11.69 0.10 -20.50
N PRO A 337 -12.26 -0.78 -21.36
CA PRO A 337 -12.53 -2.14 -20.95
C PRO A 337 -11.21 -2.85 -20.69
N VAL A 338 -11.18 -3.63 -19.61
CA VAL A 338 -10.07 -4.55 -19.32
C VAL A 338 -10.50 -5.92 -19.83
N ASP A 339 -9.94 -6.32 -20.97
CA ASP A 339 -10.16 -7.67 -21.50
C ASP A 339 -9.50 -8.69 -20.55
N GLN A 340 -10.28 -9.65 -20.07
CA GLN A 340 -9.84 -10.72 -19.14
C GLN A 340 -9.12 -11.87 -19.83
#